data_AF-A0A0D0WRG0-F1
#
_entry.id   AF-A0A0D0WRG0-F1
#
_cell.length_a   1.000
_cell.length_b   1.000
_cell.length_c   1.000
_cell.angle_alpha   90.00
_cell.angle_beta   90.00
_cell.angle_gamma   90.00
#
_symmetry.space_group_name_H-M   'P 1'
#
loop_
_entity.id
_entity.type
_entity.pdbx_description
1 polymer ?
#
loop_
_entity_poly.entity_id
_entity_poly.type
_entity_poly.pdbx_seq_one_letter_code
_entity_poly.pdbx_strand_id
1 'polypeptide(L)'
;MSSMEQIIGELRALTAGVERAQGLTAAVDRQAQEIALRAAAAGFAGVAAGIARVRATVSTIQGGLGSLAAAVGEATTAAAAVPRQAAAQETIAALAPVQQRITAARESATATISHLDETRHLASVVLQGGQPGPLLQALDGVKQVLVLLVQRAATAGQAVEAATGQARQLGASGN
;
A
#
# COMPACT_ATOMS: atom_id res chain seq x y z
N MET A 1 4.88 25.42 6.77
CA MET A 1 4.24 24.18 7.26
C MET A 1 5.19 23.54 8.25
N SER A 2 4.66 23.08 9.38
CA SER A 2 5.42 22.32 10.37
C SER A 2 5.69 20.90 9.85
N SER A 3 6.84 20.31 10.21
CA SER A 3 7.18 18.92 9.87
C SER A 3 6.07 17.93 10.29
N MET A 4 5.38 18.21 11.40
CA MET A 4 4.26 17.39 11.88
C MET A 4 3.01 17.50 11.00
N GLU A 5 2.72 18.69 10.47
CA GLU A 5 1.60 18.90 9.54
C GLU A 5 1.84 18.14 8.24
N GLN A 6 3.08 18.13 7.76
CA GLN A 6 3.48 17.36 6.58
C GLN A 6 3.34 15.85 6.81
N ILE A 7 3.79 15.32 7.97
CA ILE A 7 3.62 13.91 8.34
C ILE A 7 2.13 13.53 8.33
N ILE A 8 1.28 14.31 9.00
CA ILE A 8 -0.18 14.05 9.04
C ILE A 8 -0.79 14.12 7.64
N GLY A 9 -0.37 15.08 6.82
CA GLY A 9 -0.83 15.21 5.42
C GLY A 9 -0.50 13.98 4.58
N GLU A 10 0.74 13.50 4.66
CA GLU A 10 1.16 12.29 3.93
C GLU A 10 0.49 11.02 4.46
N LEU A 11 0.31 10.88 5.78
CA LEU A 11 -0.41 9.74 6.35
C LEU A 11 -1.87 9.68 5.89
N ARG A 12 -2.56 10.83 5.80
CA ARG A 12 -3.92 10.89 5.24
C ARG A 12 -3.94 10.51 3.76
N ALA A 13 -2.96 10.98 2.98
CA ALA A 13 -2.83 10.64 1.58
C ALA A 13 -2.52 9.14 1.37
N LEU A 14 -1.72 8.55 2.26
CA LEU A 14 -1.49 7.11 2.30
C LEU A 14 -2.80 6.37 2.57
N THR A 15 -3.55 6.70 3.62
CA THR A 15 -4.84 6.07 3.94
C THR A 15 -5.78 6.06 2.74
N ALA A 16 -6.02 7.22 2.13
CA ALA A 16 -6.91 7.33 0.96
C ALA A 16 -6.39 6.51 -0.24
N GLY A 17 -5.08 6.44 -0.44
CA GLY A 17 -4.50 5.62 -1.50
C GLY A 17 -4.62 4.11 -1.22
N VAL A 18 -4.52 3.66 0.03
CA VAL A 18 -4.75 2.26 0.40
C VAL A 18 -6.20 1.87 0.14
N GLU A 19 -7.16 2.68 0.58
CA GLU A 19 -8.59 2.45 0.34
C GLU A 19 -8.90 2.35 -1.17
N ARG A 20 -8.31 3.26 -1.97
CA ARG A 20 -8.42 3.20 -3.43
C ARG A 20 -7.84 1.91 -4.00
N ALA A 21 -6.66 1.49 -3.55
CA ALA A 21 -6.03 0.25 -4.00
C ALA A 21 -6.87 -0.98 -3.64
N GLN A 22 -7.48 -1.01 -2.46
CA GLN A 22 -8.40 -2.07 -2.03
C GLN A 22 -9.65 -2.12 -2.93
N GLY A 23 -10.27 -0.97 -3.22
CA GLY A 23 -11.42 -0.88 -4.11
C GLY A 23 -11.13 -1.37 -5.53
N LEU A 24 -9.97 -0.98 -6.09
CA LEU A 24 -9.52 -1.46 -7.40
C LEU A 24 -9.23 -2.96 -7.39
N THR A 25 -8.59 -3.47 -6.34
CA THR A 25 -8.30 -4.91 -6.20
C THR A 25 -9.57 -5.74 -6.05
N ALA A 26 -10.59 -5.23 -5.36
CA ALA A 26 -11.90 -5.87 -5.31
C ALA A 26 -12.63 -5.87 -6.67
N ALA A 27 -12.41 -4.84 -7.51
CA ALA A 27 -12.91 -4.83 -8.88
C ALA A 27 -12.18 -5.87 -9.75
N VAL A 28 -10.86 -6.02 -9.60
CA VAL A 28 -10.06 -7.07 -10.26
C VAL A 28 -10.58 -8.46 -9.92
N ASP A 29 -10.86 -8.76 -8.64
CA ASP A 29 -11.38 -10.09 -8.24
C ASP A 29 -12.75 -10.38 -8.88
N ARG A 30 -13.66 -9.40 -8.86
CA ARG A 30 -14.98 -9.53 -9.50
C ARG A 30 -14.85 -9.78 -11.00
N GLN A 31 -13.99 -9.03 -11.69
CA GLN A 31 -13.77 -9.22 -13.12
C GLN A 31 -13.16 -10.59 -13.42
N ALA A 32 -12.19 -11.06 -12.63
CA ALA A 32 -11.65 -12.41 -12.75
C ALA A 32 -12.75 -13.47 -12.54
N GLN A 33 -13.63 -13.30 -11.54
CA GLN A 33 -14.74 -14.21 -11.33
C GLN A 33 -15.70 -14.27 -12.53
N GLU A 34 -16.06 -13.13 -13.13
CA GLU A 34 -16.88 -13.10 -14.34
C GLU A 34 -16.25 -13.85 -15.52
N ILE A 35 -14.93 -13.69 -15.70
CA ILE A 35 -14.18 -14.42 -16.74
C ILE A 35 -14.24 -15.93 -16.48
N ALA A 36 -14.02 -16.37 -15.23
CA ALA A 36 -14.09 -17.79 -14.88
C ALA A 36 -15.47 -18.38 -15.15
N LEU A 37 -16.55 -17.67 -14.79
CA LEU A 37 -17.92 -18.12 -15.02
C LEU A 37 -18.25 -18.24 -16.51
N ARG A 38 -17.86 -17.24 -17.31
CA ARG A 38 -18.05 -17.27 -18.77
C ARG A 38 -17.24 -18.40 -19.42
N ALA A 39 -15.99 -18.58 -19.01
CA ALA A 39 -15.15 -19.66 -19.51
C ALA A 39 -15.75 -21.03 -19.19
N ALA A 40 -16.22 -21.24 -17.96
CA ALA A 40 -16.87 -22.49 -17.56
C ALA A 40 -18.15 -22.75 -18.36
N ALA A 41 -19.02 -21.74 -18.53
CA ALA A 41 -20.25 -21.86 -19.31
C ALA A 41 -20.00 -22.17 -20.80
N ALA A 42 -18.86 -21.71 -21.34
CA ALA A 42 -18.43 -21.98 -22.71
C ALA A 42 -17.61 -23.27 -22.87
N GLY A 43 -17.42 -24.06 -21.80
CA GLY A 43 -16.67 -25.32 -21.84
C GLY A 43 -15.14 -25.18 -21.77
N PHE A 44 -14.60 -23.98 -21.55
CA PHE A 44 -13.17 -23.72 -21.40
C PHE A 44 -12.68 -23.98 -19.97
N ALA A 45 -12.75 -25.23 -19.52
CA ALA A 45 -12.42 -25.62 -18.14
C ALA A 45 -10.99 -25.23 -17.72
N GLY A 46 -10.01 -25.31 -18.63
CA GLY A 46 -8.63 -24.90 -18.34
C GLY A 46 -8.48 -23.41 -18.04
N VAL A 47 -9.20 -22.55 -18.76
CA VAL A 47 -9.22 -21.10 -18.50
C VAL A 47 -9.89 -20.81 -17.16
N ALA A 48 -11.03 -21.44 -16.87
CA ALA A 48 -11.71 -21.28 -15.59
C ALA A 48 -10.82 -21.68 -14.40
N ALA A 49 -10.11 -22.82 -14.49
CA ALA A 49 -9.15 -23.26 -13.48
C ALA A 49 -7.95 -22.31 -13.35
N GLY A 50 -7.40 -21.84 -14.47
CA GLY A 50 -6.32 -20.86 -14.48
C GLY A 50 -6.73 -19.54 -13.81
N ILE A 51 -7.95 -19.07 -14.05
CA ILE A 51 -8.48 -17.85 -13.41
C ILE A 51 -8.74 -18.06 -11.92
N ALA A 52 -9.16 -19.25 -11.48
CA ALA A 52 -9.23 -19.55 -10.06
C ALA A 52 -7.86 -19.37 -9.37
N ARG A 53 -6.76 -19.72 -10.05
CA ARG A 53 -5.39 -19.45 -9.57
C ARG A 53 -5.05 -17.96 -9.55
N VAL A 54 -5.45 -17.20 -10.58
CA VAL A 54 -5.31 -15.72 -10.59
C VAL A 54 -6.05 -15.10 -9.41
N ARG A 55 -7.26 -15.57 -9.09
CA ARG A 55 -8.02 -15.07 -7.94
C ARG A 55 -7.34 -15.40 -6.60
N ALA A 56 -6.70 -16.56 -6.49
CA ALA A 56 -5.92 -16.90 -5.30
C ALA A 56 -4.76 -15.91 -5.09
N THR A 57 -4.06 -15.49 -6.15
CA THR A 57 -3.00 -14.47 -6.03
C THR A 57 -3.56 -13.07 -5.78
N VAL A 58 -4.75 -12.75 -6.31
CA VAL A 58 -5.48 -11.51 -5.94
C VAL A 58 -5.83 -11.48 -4.45
N SER A 59 -6.20 -12.61 -3.86
CA SER A 59 -6.41 -12.71 -2.40
C SER A 59 -5.13 -12.41 -1.61
N THR A 60 -3.96 -12.88 -2.08
CA THR A 60 -2.66 -12.51 -1.49
C THR A 60 -2.41 -11.01 -1.57
N ILE A 61 -2.74 -10.36 -2.69
CA ILE A 61 -2.64 -8.90 -2.84
C ILE A 61 -3.58 -8.18 -1.86
N GLN A 62 -4.81 -8.66 -1.69
CA GLN A 62 -5.75 -8.10 -0.70
C GLN A 62 -5.22 -8.22 0.73
N GLY A 63 -4.59 -9.36 1.07
CA GLY A 63 -3.89 -9.54 2.35
C GLY A 63 -2.75 -8.53 2.54
N GLY A 64 -1.91 -8.34 1.52
CA GLY A 64 -0.85 -7.34 1.53
C GLY A 64 -1.38 -5.91 1.72
N LEU A 65 -2.45 -5.54 1.03
CA LEU A 65 -3.14 -4.26 1.23
C LEU A 65 -3.76 -4.11 2.62
N GLY A 66 -4.20 -5.21 3.25
CA GLY A 66 -4.65 -5.23 4.64
C GLY A 66 -3.51 -4.94 5.62
N SER A 67 -2.35 -5.57 5.44
CA SER A 67 -1.14 -5.27 6.23
C SER A 67 -0.67 -3.84 6.04
N LEU A 68 -0.72 -3.33 4.81
CA LEU A 68 -0.42 -1.92 4.50
C LEU A 68 -1.37 -0.96 5.24
N ALA A 69 -2.68 -1.23 5.19
CA ALA A 69 -3.69 -0.43 5.90
C ALA A 69 -3.42 -0.40 7.42
N ALA A 70 -3.09 -1.55 8.01
CA ALA A 70 -2.75 -1.65 9.42
C ALA A 70 -1.52 -0.79 9.76
N ALA A 71 -0.43 -0.90 8.99
CA ALA A 71 0.78 -0.11 9.23
C ALA A 71 0.52 1.40 9.12
N VAL A 72 -0.26 1.85 8.14
CA VAL A 72 -0.63 3.27 7.98
C VAL A 72 -1.52 3.75 9.14
N GLY A 73 -2.48 2.93 9.58
CA GLY A 73 -3.35 3.22 10.73
C GLY A 73 -2.57 3.32 12.04
N GLU A 74 -1.60 2.44 12.26
CA GLU A 74 -0.69 2.47 13.40
C GLU A 74 0.23 3.70 13.35
N ALA A 75 0.76 4.06 12.18
CA ALA A 75 1.55 5.28 11.99
C ALA A 75 0.73 6.53 12.32
N THR A 76 -0.55 6.56 11.91
CA THR A 76 -1.48 7.66 12.19
C THR A 76 -1.78 7.79 13.67
N THR A 77 -2.02 6.65 14.34
CA THR A 77 -2.22 6.62 15.80
C THR A 77 -0.98 7.09 16.55
N ALA A 78 0.20 6.62 16.15
CA ALA A 78 1.47 7.03 16.75
C ALA A 78 1.73 8.54 16.54
N ALA A 79 1.47 9.05 15.33
CA ALA A 79 1.61 10.46 15.01
C ALA A 79 0.68 11.34 15.85
N ALA A 80 -0.56 10.90 16.11
CA ALA A 80 -1.51 11.62 16.95
C ALA A 80 -1.08 11.67 18.43
N ALA A 81 -0.27 10.70 18.88
CA ALA A 81 0.24 10.63 20.25
C ALA A 81 1.48 11.50 20.49
N VAL A 82 2.08 12.10 19.45
CA VAL A 82 3.26 12.98 19.61
C VAL A 82 2.84 14.26 20.34
N PRO A 83 3.41 14.55 21.54
CA PRO A 83 3.03 15.74 22.28
C PRO A 83 3.53 17.02 21.60
N ARG A 84 2.69 18.06 21.57
CA ARG A 84 3.02 19.35 20.91
C ARG A 84 4.01 20.21 21.70
N GLN A 85 4.17 19.95 23.00
CA GLN A 85 5.01 20.72 23.94
C GLN A 85 5.82 19.75 24.81
N ALA A 86 6.37 18.70 24.21
CA ALA A 86 7.26 17.75 24.88
C ALA A 86 8.71 18.27 24.90
N ALA A 87 9.49 17.76 25.84
CA ALA A 87 10.95 17.91 25.77
C ALA A 87 11.49 17.23 24.50
N ALA A 88 12.60 17.73 23.96
CA ALA A 88 13.22 17.22 22.74
C ALA A 88 13.36 15.68 22.70
N GLN A 89 13.79 15.08 23.81
CA GLN A 89 13.99 13.63 23.92
C GLN A 89 12.68 12.84 23.88
N GLU A 90 11.61 13.39 24.46
CA GLU A 90 10.28 12.79 24.45
C GLU A 90 9.65 12.87 23.06
N THR A 91 9.85 13.98 22.31
CA THR A 91 9.45 14.07 20.90
C THR A 91 10.19 13.07 20.03
N ILE A 92 11.51 12.91 20.21
CA ILE A 92 12.31 11.92 19.46
C ILE A 92 11.80 10.51 19.73
N ALA A 93 11.56 10.17 21.00
CA ALA A 93 11.02 8.86 21.38
C ALA A 93 9.61 8.62 20.78
N ALA A 94 8.76 9.65 20.75
CA ALA A 94 7.42 9.57 20.19
C ALA A 94 7.40 9.45 18.64
N LEU A 95 8.41 9.98 17.94
CA LEU A 95 8.54 9.89 16.48
C LEU A 95 9.10 8.56 15.99
N ALA A 96 9.89 7.85 16.81
CA ALA A 96 10.43 6.53 16.47
C ALA A 96 9.37 5.51 15.99
N PRO A 97 8.24 5.29 16.69
CA PRO A 97 7.20 4.39 16.20
C PRO A 97 6.55 4.86 14.90
N VAL A 98 6.45 6.18 14.66
CA VAL A 98 5.93 6.71 13.39
C VAL A 98 6.83 6.30 12.23
N GLN A 99 8.15 6.48 12.37
CA GLN A 99 9.14 6.08 11.36
C GLN A 99 9.09 4.58 11.06
N GLN A 100 9.03 3.76 12.11
CA GLN A 100 8.98 2.30 11.97
C GLN A 100 7.76 1.86 11.15
N ARG A 101 6.58 2.43 11.45
CA ARG A 101 5.33 2.07 10.77
C ARG A 101 5.26 2.59 9.33
N ILE A 102 5.81 3.76 9.05
CA ILE A 102 5.97 4.26 7.67
C ILE A 102 6.88 3.33 6.85
N THR A 103 7.96 2.84 7.46
CA THR A 103 8.87 1.90 6.82
C THR A 103 8.17 0.58 6.50
N ALA A 104 7.45 0.01 7.47
CA ALA A 104 6.65 -1.20 7.29
C ALA A 104 5.57 -1.03 6.20
N ALA A 105 4.92 0.14 6.14
CA ALA A 105 3.98 0.46 5.07
C ALA A 105 4.67 0.45 3.69
N ARG A 106 5.86 1.07 3.58
CA ARG A 106 6.62 1.07 2.31
C ARG A 106 7.02 -0.34 1.87
N GLU A 107 7.49 -1.16 2.79
CA GLU A 107 7.87 -2.56 2.53
C GLU A 107 6.66 -3.38 2.09
N SER A 108 5.54 -3.27 2.80
CA SER A 108 4.28 -3.95 2.46
C SER A 108 3.76 -3.55 1.08
N ALA A 109 3.79 -2.24 0.74
CA ALA A 109 3.42 -1.76 -0.58
C ALA A 109 4.35 -2.32 -1.68
N THR A 110 5.66 -2.37 -1.42
CA THR A 110 6.65 -2.93 -2.36
C THR A 110 6.44 -4.43 -2.59
N ALA A 111 6.22 -5.20 -1.52
CA ALA A 111 5.92 -6.63 -1.62
C ALA A 111 4.62 -6.88 -2.40
N THR A 112 3.60 -6.04 -2.17
CA THR A 112 2.32 -6.13 -2.88
C THR A 112 2.48 -5.85 -4.38
N ILE A 113 3.38 -4.94 -4.78
CA ILE A 113 3.71 -4.71 -6.19
C ILE A 113 4.29 -5.97 -6.83
N SER A 114 5.19 -6.69 -6.15
CA SER A 114 5.76 -7.94 -6.66
C SER A 114 4.68 -9.01 -6.90
N HIS A 115 3.76 -9.20 -5.96
CA HIS A 115 2.62 -10.12 -6.13
C HIS A 115 1.67 -9.71 -7.26
N LEU A 116 1.55 -8.41 -7.51
CA LEU A 116 0.75 -7.89 -8.62
C LEU A 116 1.40 -8.19 -9.97
N ASP A 117 2.73 -8.09 -10.07
CA ASP A 117 3.47 -8.47 -11.28
C ASP A 117 3.38 -9.97 -11.55
N GLU A 118 3.47 -10.82 -10.51
CA GLU A 118 3.23 -12.26 -10.60
C GLU A 118 1.80 -12.57 -11.09
N THR A 119 0.80 -11.89 -10.51
CA THR A 119 -0.62 -12.05 -10.87
C THR A 119 -0.86 -11.64 -12.33
N ARG A 120 -0.24 -10.54 -12.78
CA ARG A 120 -0.32 -10.06 -14.15
C ARG A 120 0.31 -11.05 -15.12
N HIS A 121 1.48 -11.59 -14.79
CA HIS A 121 2.12 -12.62 -15.60
C HIS A 121 1.22 -13.86 -15.73
N LEU A 122 0.70 -14.36 -14.60
CA LEU A 122 -0.21 -15.50 -14.59
C LEU A 122 -1.47 -15.24 -15.43
N ALA A 123 -2.11 -14.08 -15.26
CA ALA A 123 -3.28 -13.70 -16.04
C ALA A 123 -2.99 -13.64 -17.55
N SER A 124 -1.81 -13.16 -17.94
CA SER A 124 -1.40 -13.11 -19.35
C SER A 124 -1.23 -14.50 -19.97
N VAL A 125 -0.72 -15.46 -19.20
CA VAL A 125 -0.54 -16.86 -19.64
C VAL A 125 -1.90 -17.58 -19.72
N VAL A 126 -2.73 -17.44 -18.69
CA VAL A 126 -4.04 -18.12 -18.61
C VAL A 126 -5.00 -17.67 -19.72
N LEU A 127 -4.93 -16.39 -20.10
CA LEU A 127 -5.80 -15.78 -21.09
C LEU A 127 -5.14 -15.65 -22.47
N GLN A 128 -4.05 -16.39 -22.70
CA GLN A 128 -3.36 -16.42 -23.99
C GLN A 128 -4.33 -16.90 -25.08
N GLY A 129 -4.54 -16.09 -26.12
CA GLY A 129 -5.51 -16.36 -27.19
C GLY A 129 -6.94 -15.87 -26.92
N GLY A 130 -7.21 -15.26 -25.76
CA GLY A 130 -8.47 -14.57 -25.43
C GLY A 130 -8.32 -13.05 -25.39
N GLN A 131 -9.10 -12.38 -24.52
CA GLN A 131 -9.00 -10.94 -24.27
C GLN A 131 -8.47 -10.66 -22.85
N PRO A 132 -7.15 -10.75 -22.61
CA PRO A 132 -6.55 -10.41 -21.31
C PRO A 132 -6.57 -8.91 -21.00
N GLY A 133 -6.68 -8.06 -22.03
CA GLY A 133 -6.48 -6.62 -21.97
C GLY A 133 -7.17 -5.92 -20.79
N PRO A 134 -8.50 -6.09 -20.62
CA PRO A 134 -9.21 -5.44 -19.53
C PRO A 134 -8.73 -5.84 -18.12
N LEU A 135 -8.42 -7.13 -17.89
CA LEU A 135 -7.94 -7.60 -16.58
C LEU A 135 -6.52 -7.10 -16.31
N LEU A 136 -5.65 -7.12 -17.33
CA LEU A 136 -4.29 -6.59 -17.22
C LEU A 136 -4.27 -5.08 -16.97
N GLN A 137 -5.18 -4.32 -17.60
CA GLN A 137 -5.33 -2.88 -17.34
C GLN A 137 -5.82 -2.61 -15.91
N ALA A 138 -6.76 -3.40 -15.40
CA ALA A 138 -7.24 -3.26 -14.03
C ALA A 138 -6.11 -3.51 -13.01
N LEU A 139 -5.31 -4.56 -13.23
CA LEU A 139 -4.10 -4.84 -12.44
C LEU A 139 -3.08 -3.70 -12.53
N ASP A 140 -2.85 -3.12 -13.71
CA ASP A 140 -1.94 -1.97 -13.86
C ASP A 140 -2.43 -0.73 -13.09
N GLY A 141 -3.74 -0.49 -13.07
CA GLY A 141 -4.35 0.56 -12.25
C GLY A 141 -4.05 0.40 -10.75
N VAL A 142 -4.08 -0.83 -10.22
CA VAL A 142 -3.66 -1.11 -8.84
C VAL A 142 -2.16 -0.81 -8.66
N LYS A 143 -1.32 -1.20 -9.63
CA LYS A 143 0.13 -1.01 -9.58
C LYS A 143 0.50 0.46 -9.47
N GLN A 144 -0.13 1.30 -10.30
CA GLN A 144 0.12 2.74 -10.31
C GLN A 144 -0.19 3.38 -8.95
N VAL A 145 -1.29 2.97 -8.30
CA VAL A 145 -1.62 3.45 -6.95
C VAL A 145 -0.57 2.99 -5.93
N LEU A 146 -0.15 1.73 -5.96
CA LEU A 146 0.89 1.21 -5.05
C LEU A 146 2.24 1.92 -5.23
N VAL A 147 2.65 2.21 -6.46
CA VAL A 147 3.89 2.97 -6.73
C VAL A 147 3.82 4.37 -6.11
N LEU A 148 2.68 5.05 -6.23
CA LEU A 148 2.47 6.35 -5.57
C LEU A 148 2.52 6.22 -4.04
N LEU A 149 1.96 5.16 -3.46
CA LEU A 149 2.03 4.89 -2.03
C LEU A 149 3.47 4.69 -1.54
N VAL A 150 4.30 3.97 -2.29
CA VAL A 150 5.73 3.82 -1.97
C VAL A 150 6.45 5.17 -1.93
N GLN A 151 6.18 6.04 -2.92
CA GLN A 151 6.74 7.40 -2.96
C GLN A 151 6.28 8.24 -1.77
N ARG A 152 4.98 8.22 -1.46
CA ARG A 152 4.43 8.96 -0.31
C ARG A 152 4.98 8.48 1.03
N ALA A 153 5.14 7.17 1.20
CA ALA A 153 5.76 6.62 2.40
C ALA A 153 7.22 7.08 2.55
N ALA A 154 7.97 7.17 1.45
CA ALA A 154 9.31 7.73 1.47
C ALA A 154 9.32 9.22 1.88
N THR A 155 8.42 10.04 1.31
CA THR A 155 8.27 11.45 1.69
C THR A 155 7.88 11.62 3.16
N ALA A 156 6.95 10.80 3.66
CA ALA A 156 6.56 10.81 5.06
C ALA A 156 7.74 10.46 5.99
N GLY A 157 8.55 9.46 5.63
CA GLY A 157 9.74 9.09 6.38
C GLY A 157 10.78 10.21 6.43
N GLN A 158 11.02 10.89 5.31
CA GLN A 158 11.89 12.07 5.27
C GLN A 158 11.39 13.19 6.17
N ALA A 159 10.07 13.43 6.23
CA ALA A 159 9.49 14.42 7.12
C ALA A 159 9.66 14.06 8.61
N VAL A 160 9.54 12.78 8.97
CA VAL A 160 9.81 12.29 10.33
C VAL A 160 11.29 12.42 10.69
N GLU A 161 12.20 12.11 9.77
CA GLU A 161 13.64 12.30 9.97
C GLU A 161 13.99 13.78 10.18
N ALA A 162 13.40 14.68 9.39
CA ALA A 162 13.57 16.12 9.54
C ALA A 162 13.04 16.61 10.91
N ALA A 163 11.86 16.16 11.33
CA ALA A 163 11.30 16.48 12.64
C ALA A 163 12.19 15.99 13.78
N THR A 164 12.75 14.78 13.65
CA THR A 164 13.68 14.20 14.62
C THR A 164 14.99 15.00 14.69
N GLY A 165 15.52 15.43 13.55
CA GLY A 165 16.72 16.29 13.49
C GLY A 165 16.49 17.65 14.15
N GLN A 166 15.34 18.29 13.91
CA GLN A 166 14.96 19.55 14.54
C GLN A 166 14.86 19.41 16.07
N ALA A 167 14.21 18.35 16.56
CA ALA A 167 14.12 18.09 17.99
C ALA A 167 15.50 17.92 18.64
N ARG A 168 16.43 17.20 17.99
CA ARG A 168 17.81 17.04 18.48
C ARG A 168 18.55 18.38 18.58
N GLN A 169 18.42 19.24 17.56
CA GLN A 169 19.06 20.55 17.55
C GLN A 169 18.55 21.44 18.68
N LEU A 170 17.23 21.48 18.89
CA LEU A 170 16.60 22.24 19.99
C LEU A 170 17.08 21.75 21.36
N GLY A 171 17.19 20.44 21.55
CA GLY A 171 17.72 19.85 22.78
C GLY A 171 19.20 20.15 23.01
N ALA A 172 20.02 20.28 21.96
CA ALA A 172 21.43 20.63 22.06
C ALA A 172 21.67 22.12 22.37
N SER A 173 20.77 23.02 21.95
CA SER A 173 20.84 24.45 22.23
C SER A 173 20.24 24.86 23.59
N GLY A 174 19.53 23.94 24.26
CA GLY A 174 18.83 24.19 25.53
C GLY A 174 19.55 23.67 26.78
N ASN A 175 20.79 23.21 26.64
CA ASN A 175 21.68 22.81 27.75
C ASN A 175 22.76 23.87 27.98
#